data_AF-A0A968BRU6-F1
#
_entry.id   AF-A0A968BRU6-F1
#
_cell.length_a   1.000
_cell.length_b   1.000
_cell.length_c   1.000
_cell.angle_alpha   90.00
_cell.angle_beta   90.00
_cell.angle_gamma   90.00
#
_symmetry.space_group_name_H-M   'P 1'
#
loop_
_entity.id
_entity.type
_entity.pdbx_description
1 polymer ?
#
loop_
_entity_poly.entity_id
_entity_poly.type
_entity_poly.pdbx_seq_one_letter_code
_entity_poly.pdbx_strand_id
1 'polypeptide(L)'
;MTEKLEVQRSFDPASQYMLRIAEKNGYETAWDRFEAQKPHCGYGELGICCRHCTMGPCRIDPFGDTGPKKGVCGATADTIVARGLLRMIAAGAAAHS
;
A
#
# COMPACT_ATOMS: atom_id res chain seq x y z
N MET A 1 -25.88 18.20 1.01
CA MET A 1 -25.75 18.07 -0.44
C MET A 1 -24.62 17.08 -0.67
N THR A 2 -24.92 15.79 -0.74
CA THR A 2 -23.92 14.75 -0.98
C THR A 2 -23.32 14.99 -2.35
N GLU A 3 -22.05 15.41 -2.36
CA GLU A 3 -21.28 15.51 -3.59
C GLU A 3 -21.30 14.15 -4.29
N LYS A 4 -21.53 14.17 -5.61
CA LYS A 4 -21.70 12.95 -6.41
C LYS A 4 -20.41 12.12 -6.36
N LEU A 5 -20.44 11.00 -5.64
CA LEU A 5 -19.28 10.14 -5.33
C LEU A 5 -18.52 9.72 -6.59
N GLU A 6 -19.21 9.55 -7.71
CA GLU A 6 -18.60 9.21 -8.99
C GLU A 6 -17.71 10.33 -9.55
N VAL A 7 -18.06 11.60 -9.31
CA VAL A 7 -17.28 12.78 -9.77
C VAL A 7 -16.02 12.96 -8.93
N GLN A 8 -16.07 12.60 -7.65
CA GLN A 8 -14.88 12.57 -6.79
C GLN A 8 -13.91 11.44 -7.18
N ARG A 9 -14.45 10.31 -7.67
CA ARG A 9 -13.69 9.10 -7.99
C ARG A 9 -13.07 9.10 -9.39
N SER A 10 -13.67 9.78 -10.37
CA SER A 10 -13.09 9.88 -11.71
C SER A 10 -13.54 11.15 -12.43
N PHE A 11 -12.61 11.74 -13.19
CA PHE A 11 -12.92 12.83 -14.12
C PHE A 11 -13.53 12.31 -15.44
N ASP A 12 -13.30 11.06 -15.80
CA ASP A 12 -13.78 10.47 -17.07
C ASP A 12 -15.30 10.22 -17.03
N PRO A 13 -16.10 10.81 -17.95
CA PRO A 13 -17.55 10.62 -17.99
C PRO A 13 -18.00 9.16 -18.16
N ALA A 14 -17.23 8.34 -18.90
CA ALA A 14 -17.57 6.94 -19.09
C ALA A 14 -17.42 6.16 -17.77
N SER A 15 -16.30 6.37 -17.07
CA SER A 15 -16.08 5.84 -15.72
C SER A 15 -17.17 6.28 -14.74
N GLN A 16 -17.55 7.56 -14.73
CA GLN A 16 -18.62 8.06 -13.86
C GLN A 16 -19.96 7.37 -14.12
N TYR A 17 -20.31 7.14 -15.39
CA TYR A 17 -21.51 6.39 -15.76
C TYR A 17 -21.47 4.96 -15.22
N MET A 18 -20.35 4.26 -15.38
CA MET A 18 -20.18 2.91 -14.88
C MET A 18 -20.16 2.83 -13.36
N LEU A 19 -19.61 3.82 -12.66
CA LEU A 19 -19.64 3.90 -11.20
C LEU A 19 -21.06 4.02 -10.65
N ARG A 20 -21.93 4.81 -11.30
CA ARG A 20 -23.36 4.87 -10.94
C ARG A 20 -24.07 3.53 -11.14
N ILE A 21 -23.74 2.81 -12.22
CA ILE A 21 -24.28 1.46 -12.46
C ILE A 21 -23.79 0.51 -11.36
N ALA A 22 -22.51 0.55 -11.02
CA ALA A 22 -21.94 -0.30 -9.99
C ALA A 22 -22.63 -0.07 -8.64
N GLU A 23 -22.79 1.19 -8.22
CA GLU A 23 -23.50 1.56 -7.00
C GLU A 23 -24.96 1.06 -7.01
N LYS A 24 -25.70 1.32 -8.09
CA LYS A 24 -27.10 0.90 -8.22
C LYS A 24 -27.29 -0.62 -8.12
N ASN A 25 -26.32 -1.40 -8.61
CA ASN A 25 -26.37 -2.86 -8.59
C ASN A 25 -25.65 -3.48 -7.38
N GLY A 26 -25.07 -2.67 -6.49
CA GLY A 26 -24.32 -3.16 -5.33
C GLY A 26 -23.01 -3.87 -5.70
N TYR A 27 -22.39 -3.51 -6.84
CA TYR A 27 -21.10 -4.06 -7.24
C TYR A 27 -19.97 -3.30 -6.57
N GLU A 28 -19.11 -4.03 -5.87
CA GLU A 28 -17.91 -3.49 -5.26
C GLU A 28 -16.88 -3.09 -6.34
N THR A 29 -16.34 -1.88 -6.23
CA THR A 29 -15.32 -1.35 -7.13
C THR A 29 -13.96 -1.21 -6.44
N ALA A 30 -12.92 -0.88 -7.23
CA ALA A 30 -11.60 -0.61 -6.67
C ALA A 30 -11.60 0.56 -5.66
N TRP A 31 -12.47 1.56 -5.85
CA TRP A 31 -12.60 2.68 -4.91
C TRP A 31 -13.17 2.25 -3.57
N ASP A 32 -14.16 1.36 -3.56
CA ASP A 32 -14.76 0.86 -2.33
C ASP A 32 -13.74 0.05 -1.52
N ARG A 33 -12.98 -0.82 -2.20
CA ARG A 33 -11.88 -1.56 -1.56
C ARG A 33 -10.76 -0.64 -1.06
N PHE A 34 -10.45 0.44 -1.78
CA PHE A 34 -9.45 1.40 -1.36
C PHE A 34 -9.86 2.10 -0.06
N GLU A 35 -11.11 2.58 0.03
CA GLU A 35 -11.63 3.18 1.27
C GLU A 35 -11.67 2.16 2.42
N ALA A 36 -12.05 0.91 2.16
CA ALA A 36 -12.07 -0.15 3.17
C ALA A 36 -10.67 -0.50 3.72
N GLN A 37 -9.60 -0.18 2.99
CA GLN A 37 -8.21 -0.40 3.41
C GLN A 37 -7.61 0.79 4.17
N LYS A 38 -8.36 1.89 4.37
CA LYS A 38 -7.88 3.06 5.12
C LYS A 38 -8.17 2.92 6.64
N PRO A 39 -7.25 3.40 7.50
CA PRO A 39 -5.91 3.89 7.17
C PRO A 39 -4.99 2.72 6.76
N HIS A 40 -4.11 2.97 5.79
CA HIS A 40 -3.12 1.97 5.42
C HIS A 40 -2.09 1.74 6.54
N CYS A 41 -1.39 0.62 6.47
CA CYS A 41 -0.36 0.28 7.45
C CYS A 41 0.85 1.23 7.32
N GLY A 42 1.06 2.09 8.32
CA GLY A 42 2.16 3.06 8.32
C GLY A 42 3.57 2.46 8.20
N TYR A 43 3.83 1.27 8.77
CA TYR A 43 5.12 0.59 8.59
C TYR A 43 5.33 0.12 7.14
N GLY A 44 4.24 -0.21 6.45
CA GLY A 44 4.26 -0.58 5.03
C GLY A 44 4.51 0.65 4.15
N GLU A 45 3.80 1.76 4.42
CA GLU A 45 3.99 3.03 3.71
C GLU A 45 5.40 3.58 3.85
N LEU A 46 5.98 3.50 5.06
CA LEU A 46 7.36 3.92 5.32
C LEU A 46 8.41 2.90 4.82
N GLY A 47 8.01 1.70 4.39
CA GLY A 47 8.92 0.66 3.91
C GLY A 47 9.80 0.00 4.98
N ILE A 48 9.51 0.22 6.26
CA ILE A 48 10.32 -0.21 7.42
C ILE A 48 9.87 -1.54 8.04
N CYS A 49 9.00 -2.28 7.34
CA CYS A 49 8.58 -3.64 7.69
C CYS A 49 9.27 -4.67 6.77
N CYS A 50 10.10 -5.54 7.34
CA CYS A 50 10.82 -6.58 6.59
C CYS A 50 10.17 -7.96 6.76
N ARG A 51 9.87 -8.62 5.63
CA ARG A 51 9.30 -9.99 5.56
C ARG A 51 10.11 -10.93 4.66
N HIS A 52 11.42 -10.73 4.59
CA HIS A 52 12.28 -11.44 3.62
C HIS A 52 12.75 -12.82 4.08
N CYS A 53 12.59 -13.15 5.37
CA CYS A 53 12.94 -14.45 5.95
C CYS A 53 11.95 -14.82 7.06
N THR A 54 12.09 -16.03 7.60
CA THR A 54 11.20 -16.59 8.63
C THR A 54 11.55 -16.18 10.06
N MET A 55 12.66 -15.46 10.29
CA MET A 55 12.99 -14.87 11.60
C MET A 55 12.16 -13.61 11.90
N GLY A 56 11.61 -12.96 10.87
CA GLY A 56 10.72 -11.82 10.98
C GLY A 56 9.25 -12.22 11.21
N PRO A 57 8.28 -11.30 11.03
CA PRO A 57 8.43 -9.96 10.46
C PRO A 57 9.17 -8.99 11.39
N CYS A 58 10.16 -8.27 10.87
CA CYS A 58 10.84 -7.19 11.61
C CYS A 58 10.17 -5.85 11.33
N ARG A 59 10.03 -4.98 12.34
CA ARG A 59 9.61 -3.58 12.18
C ARG A 59 10.62 -2.68 12.85
N ILE A 60 11.04 -1.64 12.14
CA ILE A 60 11.91 -0.61 12.72
C ILE A 60 11.04 0.51 13.30
N ASP A 61 11.40 1.02 14.47
CA ASP A 61 10.76 2.20 15.04
C ASP A 61 11.23 3.47 14.30
N PRO A 62 10.32 4.17 13.59
CA PRO A 62 10.67 5.37 12.84
C PRO A 62 10.85 6.63 13.71
N PHE A 63 10.34 6.65 14.95
CA PHE A 63 10.23 7.89 15.74
C PHE A 63 10.84 7.83 17.14
N GLY A 64 10.90 6.65 17.76
CA GLY A 64 11.34 6.52 19.15
C GLY A 64 12.82 6.15 19.27
N ASP A 65 13.49 6.67 20.29
CA ASP A 65 14.86 6.25 20.64
C ASP A 65 14.91 4.89 21.38
N THR A 66 13.75 4.39 21.79
CA THR A 66 13.61 3.18 22.61
C THR A 66 13.17 1.94 21.82
N GLY A 67 12.64 2.11 20.60
CA GLY A 67 12.18 1.00 19.78
C GLY A 67 13.29 0.32 18.96
N PRO A 68 12.98 -0.80 18.27
CA PRO A 68 13.96 -1.55 17.50
C PRO A 68 14.57 -0.71 16.38
N LYS A 69 15.90 -0.63 16.33
CA LYS A 69 16.67 0.07 15.28
C LYS A 69 17.21 -0.85 14.19
N LYS A 70 17.15 -2.16 14.40
CA LYS A 70 17.60 -3.20 13.48
C LYS A 70 16.62 -4.38 13.48
N GLY A 71 16.55 -5.10 12.37
CA GLY A 71 15.91 -6.41 12.33
C GLY A 71 16.71 -7.47 13.07
N VAL A 72 16.15 -8.67 13.23
CA VAL A 72 16.79 -9.80 13.95
C VAL A 72 18.18 -10.13 13.38
N CYS A 73 18.37 -10.03 12.07
CA CYS A 73 19.66 -10.25 11.42
C CYS A 73 20.62 -9.05 11.43
N GLY A 74 20.24 -7.94 12.08
CA GLY A 74 21.03 -6.71 12.15
C GLY A 74 20.77 -5.69 11.03
N ALA A 75 19.89 -5.98 10.06
CA ALA A 75 19.56 -5.04 8.99
C ALA A 75 18.91 -3.75 9.54
N THR A 76 19.42 -2.58 9.14
CA THR A 76 18.89 -1.25 9.51
C THR A 76 17.66 -0.87 8.68
N ALA A 77 17.01 0.24 9.03
CA ALA A 77 15.92 0.84 8.23
C ALA A 77 16.30 1.00 6.75
N ASP A 78 17.44 1.64 6.46
CA ASP A 78 17.90 1.88 5.09
C ASP A 78 18.05 0.59 4.28
N THR A 79 18.63 -0.44 4.91
CA THR A 79 18.79 -1.76 4.28
C THR A 79 17.45 -2.41 3.99
N ILE A 80 16.49 -2.30 4.91
CA ILE A 80 15.15 -2.88 4.76
C ILE A 80 14.39 -2.16 3.64
N VAL A 81 14.38 -0.82 3.64
CA VAL A 81 13.71 0.00 2.63
C VAL A 81 14.31 -0.26 1.24
N ALA A 82 15.64 -0.23 1.11
CA ALA A 82 16.32 -0.47 -0.16
C ALA A 82 16.01 -1.86 -0.74
N ARG A 83 16.03 -2.91 0.10
CA ARG A 83 15.68 -4.28 -0.34
C ARG A 83 14.22 -4.42 -0.74
N GLY A 84 13.31 -3.77 -0.01
CA GLY A 84 11.89 -3.71 -0.35
C GLY A 84 11.66 -3.07 -1.72
N LEU A 85 12.28 -1.91 -1.96
CA LEU A 85 12.21 -1.20 -3.24
C LEU A 85 12.78 -2.04 -4.39
N LEU A 86 13.98 -2.61 -4.22
CA LEU A 86 14.62 -3.43 -5.24
C LEU A 86 13.77 -4.65 -5.63
N ARG A 87 13.05 -5.26 -4.69
CA ARG A 87 12.12 -6.36 -5.01
C ARG A 87 10.94 -5.90 -5.86
N MET A 88 10.38 -4.71 -5.63
CA MET A 88 9.31 -4.16 -6.47
C MET A 88 9.83 -3.87 -7.90
N ILE A 89 11.02 -3.29 -8.01
CA ILE A 89 11.67 -3.03 -9.30
C ILE A 89 11.94 -4.35 -10.04
N ALA A 90 12.50 -5.35 -9.35
CA ALA A 90 12.79 -6.66 -9.93
C ALA A 90 11.52 -7.36 -10.43
N ALA A 91 10.40 -7.29 -9.68
CA ALA A 91 9.12 -7.81 -10.13
C ALA A 91 8.62 -7.12 -11.41
N GLY A 92 8.74 -5.80 -11.50
CA GLY A 92 8.38 -5.04 -12.71
C GLY A 92 9.29 -5.33 -13.90
N ALA A 93 10.59 -5.47 -13.67
CA ALA A 93 11.56 -5.84 -14.71
C ALA A 93 11.31 -7.25 -15.24
N ALA A 94 11.03 -8.21 -14.36
CA ALA A 94 10.73 -9.60 -14.73
C ALA A 94 9.43 -9.73 -15.55
N ALA A 95 8.49 -8.78 -15.44
CA ALA A 95 7.30 -8.75 -16.29
C ALA A 95 7.60 -8.32 -17.75
N HIS A 96 8.77 -7.71 -18.00
CA HIS A 96 9.18 -7.18 -19.31
C HIS A 96 10.41 -7.89 -19.91
N SER A 97 11.03 -8.82 -19.18
CA SER A 97 12.14 -9.65 -19.66
C SER A 97 11.64 -10.83 -20.48
#